data_AF-X1H843-F1
#
_entry.id   AF-X1H843-F1
#
_cell.length_a   1.000
_cell.length_b   1.000
_cell.length_c   1.000
_cell.angle_alpha   90.00
_cell.angle_beta   90.00
_cell.angle_gamma   90.00
#
_symmetry.space_group_name_H-M   'P 1'
#
loop_
_entity.id
_entity.type
_entity.pdbx_description
1 polymer ?
#
loop_
_entity_poly.entity_id
_entity_poly.type
_entity_poly.pdbx_seq_one_letter_code
_entity_poly.pdbx_strand_id
1 'polypeptide(L)'
;MITKILSKFIQFFGFEIKKKHTLKELQLYHELFPKESITNKRFYNIGAGTFNHPYWTNVDVYNEWYSYKLKNRKFLNYNLFSLEKLPIPDNSAEIVYSSHTIEHVNDEAAQNLFNEAYRVLRPGGIFRFSTPNIDLEYRAYKNNDRHYFYWIDMYSNPIV
;
A
#
# COMPACT_ATOMS: atom_id res chain seq x y z
N MET A 1 -22.09 -5.66 12.70
CA MET A 1 -23.48 -6.09 12.99
C MET A 1 -24.51 -5.14 12.35
N ILE A 2 -24.34 -3.82 12.50
CA ILE A 2 -25.21 -2.77 11.91
C ILE A 2 -25.31 -2.82 10.37
N THR A 3 -24.20 -3.06 9.66
CA THR A 3 -24.17 -3.13 8.18
C THR A 3 -25.00 -4.27 7.59
N LYS A 4 -25.15 -5.40 8.29
CA LYS A 4 -25.97 -6.54 7.81
C LYS A 4 -27.47 -6.27 7.95
N ILE A 5 -27.89 -5.57 9.01
CA ILE A 5 -29.29 -5.20 9.24
C ILE A 5 -29.71 -4.14 8.22
N LEU A 6 -28.87 -3.13 8.00
CA LEU A 6 -29.08 -2.09 7.00
C LEU A 6 -29.19 -2.68 5.58
N SER A 7 -28.31 -3.62 5.25
CA SER A 7 -28.32 -4.30 3.94
C SER A 7 -29.60 -5.12 3.73
N LYS A 8 -30.10 -5.82 4.76
CA LYS A 8 -31.35 -6.59 4.67
C LYS A 8 -32.58 -5.69 4.54
N PHE A 9 -32.60 -4.57 5.25
CA PHE A 9 -33.68 -3.59 5.17
C PHE A 9 -33.76 -2.95 3.78
N ILE A 10 -32.62 -2.59 3.19
CA ILE A 10 -32.58 -2.00 1.84
C ILE A 10 -32.96 -3.02 0.76
N GLN A 11 -32.57 -4.30 0.91
CA GLN A 11 -33.03 -5.39 0.04
C GLN A 11 -34.54 -5.64 0.13
N PHE A 12 -35.15 -5.47 1.31
CA PHE A 12 -36.60 -5.61 1.49
C PHE A 12 -37.40 -4.61 0.64
N PHE A 13 -36.86 -3.40 0.41
CA PHE A 13 -37.45 -2.40 -0.50
C PHE A 13 -37.07 -2.60 -1.97
N GLY A 14 -36.46 -3.74 -2.34
CA GLY A 14 -36.07 -4.06 -3.71
C GLY A 14 -34.77 -3.39 -4.17
N PHE A 15 -34.00 -2.78 -3.27
CA PHE A 15 -32.72 -2.15 -3.61
C PHE A 15 -31.53 -3.02 -3.22
N GLU A 16 -30.53 -3.10 -4.09
CA GLU A 16 -29.29 -3.85 -3.84
C GLU A 16 -28.14 -2.90 -3.51
N ILE A 17 -27.54 -3.03 -2.31
CA ILE A 17 -26.30 -2.33 -1.98
C ILE A 17 -25.13 -3.16 -2.48
N LYS A 18 -24.54 -2.75 -3.60
CA LYS A 18 -23.21 -3.22 -4.01
C LYS A 18 -22.17 -2.23 -3.51
N LYS A 19 -21.13 -2.72 -2.85
CA LYS A 19 -19.91 -1.93 -2.72
C LYS A 19 -19.44 -1.63 -4.14
N LYS A 20 -19.37 -0.35 -4.50
CA LYS A 20 -18.81 0.09 -5.78
C LYS A 20 -17.30 -0.19 -5.72
N HIS A 21 -16.93 -1.46 -5.86
CA HIS A 21 -15.64 -1.79 -6.40
C HIS A 21 -15.64 -1.14 -7.77
N THR A 22 -14.77 -0.17 -7.94
CA THR A 22 -14.62 0.62 -9.15
C THR A 22 -14.15 -0.35 -10.25
N LEU A 23 -15.09 -1.08 -10.85
CA LEU A 23 -14.84 -1.98 -11.97
C LEU A 23 -14.11 -1.23 -13.10
N LYS A 24 -14.36 0.07 -13.22
CA LYS A 24 -13.62 1.01 -14.07
C LYS A 24 -12.12 1.07 -13.74
N GLU A 25 -11.74 1.06 -12.47
CA GLU A 25 -10.31 1.09 -12.08
C GLU A 25 -9.61 -0.21 -12.43
N LEU A 26 -10.27 -1.37 -12.32
CA LEU A 26 -9.69 -2.64 -12.74
C LEU A 26 -9.59 -2.77 -14.27
N GLN A 27 -10.59 -2.26 -15.00
CA GLN A 27 -10.59 -2.23 -16.46
C GLN A 27 -9.39 -1.43 -17.00
N LEU A 28 -9.03 -0.32 -16.34
CA LEU A 28 -7.87 0.49 -16.72
C LEU A 28 -6.57 -0.33 -16.74
N TYR A 29 -6.41 -1.31 -15.85
CA TYR A 29 -5.23 -2.18 -15.90
C TYR A 29 -5.18 -3.00 -17.18
N HIS A 30 -6.31 -3.55 -17.63
CA HIS A 30 -6.40 -4.32 -18.88
C HIS A 30 -6.22 -3.46 -20.13
N GLU A 31 -6.56 -2.16 -20.04
CA GLU A 31 -6.35 -1.20 -21.13
C GLU A 31 -4.89 -0.73 -21.22
N LEU A 32 -4.22 -0.54 -20.08
CA LEU A 32 -2.87 0.04 -20.01
C LEU A 32 -1.73 -0.99 -19.99
N PHE A 33 -1.98 -2.21 -19.50
CA PHE A 33 -0.94 -3.18 -19.22
C PHE A 33 -1.19 -4.53 -19.89
N PRO A 34 -0.13 -5.28 -20.24
CA PRO A 34 -0.27 -6.62 -20.78
C PRO A 34 -1.03 -7.55 -19.84
N LYS A 35 -1.85 -8.44 -20.42
CA LYS A 35 -2.57 -9.50 -19.68
C LYS A 35 -1.65 -10.32 -18.78
N GLU A 36 -0.42 -10.58 -19.23
CA GLU A 36 0.58 -11.30 -18.46
C GLU A 36 0.93 -10.55 -17.15
N SER A 37 1.13 -9.23 -17.20
CA SER A 37 1.48 -8.43 -16.04
C SER A 37 0.38 -8.41 -14.98
N ILE A 38 -0.87 -8.41 -15.41
CA ILE A 38 -2.05 -8.52 -14.56
C ILE A 38 -2.14 -9.91 -13.93
N THR A 39 -1.96 -10.96 -14.75
CA THR A 39 -2.07 -12.37 -14.32
C THR A 39 -0.97 -12.73 -13.32
N ASN A 40 0.25 -12.26 -13.57
CA ASN A 40 1.42 -12.49 -12.72
C ASN A 40 1.59 -11.46 -11.61
N LYS A 41 0.64 -10.53 -11.46
CA LYS A 41 0.63 -9.48 -10.43
C LYS A 41 1.93 -8.69 -10.32
N ARG A 42 2.41 -8.18 -11.47
CA ARG A 42 3.68 -7.45 -11.62
C ARG A 42 3.63 -5.99 -11.12
N PHE A 43 2.75 -5.71 -10.16
CA PHE A 43 2.59 -4.41 -9.51
C PHE A 43 2.93 -4.60 -8.03
N TYR A 44 3.96 -3.92 -7.53
CA TYR A 44 4.53 -4.24 -6.22
C TYR A 44 4.31 -3.09 -5.24
N ASN A 45 3.75 -3.39 -4.07
CA ASN A 45 3.60 -2.43 -2.98
C ASN A 45 4.56 -2.82 -1.84
N ILE A 46 5.57 -2.00 -1.59
CA ILE A 46 6.61 -2.22 -0.57
C ILE A 46 6.20 -1.48 0.71
N GLY A 47 6.15 -2.19 1.84
CA GLY A 47 5.58 -1.67 3.08
C GLY A 47 4.04 -1.61 3.04
N ALA A 48 3.43 -2.62 2.40
CA ALA A 48 2.02 -2.60 2.01
C ALA A 48 1.03 -2.64 3.20
N GLY A 49 1.46 -3.10 4.37
CA GLY A 49 0.61 -3.33 5.53
C GLY A 49 -0.63 -4.13 5.16
N THR A 50 -1.82 -3.56 5.35
CA THR A 50 -3.11 -4.21 5.07
C THR A 50 -3.68 -3.91 3.68
N PHE A 51 -2.89 -3.37 2.76
CA PHE A 51 -3.31 -3.13 1.38
C PHE A 51 -3.79 -4.43 0.70
N ASN A 52 -4.84 -4.34 -0.11
CA ASN A 52 -5.38 -5.46 -0.87
C ASN A 52 -5.81 -5.02 -2.25
N HIS A 53 -5.19 -5.58 -3.28
CA HIS A 53 -5.59 -5.34 -4.66
C HIS A 53 -5.38 -6.61 -5.49
N PRO A 54 -6.33 -6.98 -6.39
CA PRO A 54 -6.26 -8.25 -7.12
C PRO A 54 -4.99 -8.41 -7.97
N TYR A 55 -4.48 -7.31 -8.51
CA TYR A 55 -3.33 -7.30 -9.42
C TYR A 55 -1.99 -6.94 -8.76
N TRP A 56 -1.98 -6.64 -7.45
CA TRP A 56 -0.74 -6.25 -6.77
C TRP A 56 -0.18 -7.38 -5.94
N THR A 57 1.14 -7.40 -5.86
CA THR A 57 1.94 -8.22 -4.95
C THR A 57 2.43 -7.32 -3.83
N ASN A 58 2.04 -7.64 -2.59
CA ASN A 58 2.56 -6.96 -1.41
C ASN A 58 3.95 -7.50 -1.09
N VAL A 59 4.86 -6.60 -0.71
CA VAL A 59 6.18 -6.90 -0.17
C VAL A 59 6.24 -6.26 1.21
N ASP A 60 6.42 -7.07 2.23
CA ASP A 60 6.39 -6.61 3.62
C ASP A 60 7.14 -7.57 4.53
N VAL A 61 7.41 -7.16 5.77
CA VAL A 61 8.02 -8.03 6.78
C VAL A 61 6.95 -8.76 7.58
N TYR A 62 7.13 -10.06 7.78
CA TYR A 62 6.31 -10.81 8.71
C TYR A 62 6.54 -10.30 10.14
N ASN A 63 5.45 -10.01 10.84
CA ASN A 63 5.49 -9.80 12.28
C ASN A 63 4.20 -10.37 12.93
N GLU A 64 4.28 -10.72 14.20
CA GLU A 64 3.16 -11.34 14.93
C GLU A 64 1.97 -10.39 15.10
N TRP A 65 2.23 -9.09 15.28
CA TRP A 65 1.21 -8.05 15.44
C TRP A 65 0.32 -7.88 14.21
N TYR A 66 0.85 -8.07 13.01
CA TYR A 66 0.10 -7.95 11.75
C TYR A 66 -0.42 -9.30 11.26
N SER A 67 0.10 -10.42 11.79
CA SER A 67 -0.29 -11.78 11.42
C SER A 67 -1.81 -12.00 11.47
N TYR A 68 -2.52 -11.42 12.45
CA TYR A 68 -3.98 -11.54 12.56
C TYR A 68 -4.74 -10.78 11.46
N LYS A 69 -4.21 -9.64 10.98
CA LYS A 69 -4.79 -8.82 9.90
C LYS A 69 -4.47 -9.37 8.52
N LEU A 70 -3.39 -10.15 8.42
CA LEU A 70 -2.90 -10.76 7.18
C LEU A 70 -3.33 -12.23 7.01
N LYS A 71 -4.10 -12.81 7.95
CA LYS A 71 -4.64 -14.18 7.82
C LYS A 71 -5.26 -14.37 6.44
N ASN A 72 -4.68 -15.26 5.64
CA ASN A 72 -5.05 -15.64 4.27
C ASN A 72 -4.56 -14.73 3.13
N ARG A 73 -3.63 -13.80 3.35
CA ARG A 73 -3.04 -12.99 2.28
C ARG A 73 -1.64 -13.46 1.92
N LYS A 74 -1.41 -13.68 0.62
CA LYS A 74 -0.08 -13.93 0.08
C LYS A 74 0.65 -12.61 -0.09
N PHE A 75 1.84 -12.50 0.50
CA PHE A 75 2.78 -11.40 0.31
C PHE A 75 4.20 -11.98 0.22
N LEU A 76 5.12 -11.21 -0.35
CA LEU A 76 6.54 -11.52 -0.34
C LEU A 76 7.12 -11.05 1.00
N ASN A 77 7.54 -11.99 1.84
CA ASN A 77 8.21 -11.66 3.10
C ASN A 77 9.62 -11.13 2.81
N TYR A 78 9.87 -9.86 3.11
CA TYR A 78 11.14 -9.21 2.85
C TYR A 78 11.44 -8.16 3.92
N ASN A 79 12.64 -8.24 4.49
CA ASN A 79 13.12 -7.27 5.47
C ASN A 79 13.96 -6.20 4.77
N LEU A 80 13.50 -4.95 4.75
CA LEU A 80 14.24 -3.83 4.13
C LEU A 80 15.64 -3.62 4.73
N PHE A 81 15.85 -3.98 6.00
CA PHE A 81 17.15 -3.88 6.65
C PHE A 81 18.14 -5.00 6.26
N SER A 82 17.72 -6.02 5.51
CA SER A 82 18.66 -7.07 5.08
C SER A 82 19.60 -6.62 3.96
N LEU A 83 19.24 -5.56 3.23
CA LEU A 83 19.95 -5.07 2.05
C LEU A 83 20.11 -6.12 0.94
N GLU A 84 19.38 -7.23 1.02
CA GLU A 84 19.42 -8.29 0.02
C GLU A 84 18.67 -7.88 -1.25
N LYS A 85 18.79 -8.65 -2.33
CA LYS A 85 17.97 -8.41 -3.51
C LYS A 85 16.49 -8.66 -3.21
N LEU A 86 15.61 -7.76 -3.64
CA LEU A 86 14.17 -8.03 -3.69
C LEU A 86 13.93 -9.32 -4.47
N PRO A 87 13.07 -10.23 -3.96
CA PRO A 87 12.74 -11.51 -4.62
C PRO A 87 11.78 -11.29 -5.81
N ILE A 88 12.19 -10.41 -6.73
CA ILE A 88 11.48 -9.96 -7.92
C ILE A 88 12.50 -9.98 -9.07
N PRO A 89 12.17 -10.57 -10.24
CA PRO A 89 13.08 -10.60 -11.37
C PRO A 89 13.43 -9.20 -11.90
N ASP A 90 14.65 -9.04 -12.42
CA ASP A 90 15.09 -7.84 -13.13
C ASP A 90 14.13 -7.51 -14.28
N ASN A 91 13.91 -6.22 -14.55
CA ASN A 91 13.13 -5.73 -15.69
C ASN A 91 11.73 -6.34 -15.86
N SER A 92 11.06 -6.70 -14.75
CA SER A 92 9.77 -7.40 -14.79
C SER A 92 8.60 -6.61 -14.20
N ALA A 93 8.84 -5.68 -13.28
CA ALA A 93 7.79 -4.91 -12.63
C ALA A 93 7.23 -3.82 -13.56
N GLU A 94 5.91 -3.68 -13.59
CA GLU A 94 5.20 -2.57 -14.25
C GLU A 94 5.27 -1.29 -13.39
N ILE A 95 4.94 -1.47 -12.10
CA ILE A 95 4.89 -0.41 -11.11
C ILE A 95 5.46 -0.93 -9.80
N VAL A 96 6.31 -0.12 -9.17
CA VAL A 96 6.70 -0.26 -7.77
C VAL A 96 6.14 0.94 -7.01
N TYR A 97 5.47 0.67 -5.89
CA TYR A 97 4.90 1.67 -4.99
C TYR A 97 5.42 1.46 -3.58
N SER A 98 5.67 2.55 -2.86
CA SER A 98 5.92 2.50 -1.42
C SER A 98 5.34 3.75 -0.77
N SER A 99 4.70 3.63 0.39
CA SER A 99 4.14 4.77 1.08
C SER A 99 4.26 4.62 2.57
N HIS A 100 4.70 5.68 3.22
CA HIS A 100 4.92 5.69 4.66
C HIS A 100 5.80 4.52 5.10
N THR A 101 6.99 4.43 4.52
CA THR A 101 7.88 3.27 4.66
C THR A 101 9.32 3.73 4.80
N ILE A 102 9.78 4.59 3.88
CA ILE A 102 11.19 5.01 3.85
C ILE A 102 11.59 5.83 5.07
N GLU A 103 10.64 6.51 5.74
CA GLU A 103 10.90 7.23 7.00
C GLU A 103 11.17 6.31 8.20
N HIS A 104 10.89 5.01 8.06
CA HIS A 104 11.05 4.02 9.11
C HIS A 104 12.33 3.19 8.96
N VAL A 105 13.15 3.46 7.94
CA VAL A 105 14.40 2.74 7.67
C VAL A 105 15.58 3.70 7.65
N ASN A 106 16.80 3.16 7.70
CA ASN A 106 18.01 3.95 7.57
C ASN A 106 18.34 4.24 6.10
N ASP A 107 19.29 5.15 5.88
CA ASP A 107 19.70 5.60 4.54
C ASP A 107 20.18 4.45 3.65
N GLU A 108 20.90 3.47 4.22
CA GLU A 108 21.37 2.29 3.48
C GLU A 108 20.21 1.44 2.94
N ALA A 109 19.20 1.17 3.78
CA ALA A 109 18.02 0.43 3.37
C ALA A 109 17.15 1.22 2.37
N ALA A 110 17.01 2.53 2.54
CA ALA A 110 16.32 3.39 1.59
C ALA A 110 17.04 3.40 0.22
N GLN A 111 18.37 3.53 0.21
CA GLN A 111 19.17 3.48 -1.00
C GLN A 111 19.07 2.11 -1.69
N ASN A 112 19.13 1.02 -0.92
CA ASN A 112 18.94 -0.33 -1.46
C ASN A 112 17.55 -0.48 -2.09
N LEU A 113 16.49 -0.01 -1.42
CA LEU A 113 15.13 -0.03 -1.97
C LEU A 113 15.04 0.72 -3.31
N PHE A 114 15.68 1.88 -3.44
CA PHE A 114 15.68 2.64 -4.70
C PHE A 114 16.45 1.93 -5.82
N ASN A 115 17.61 1.35 -5.49
CA ASN A 115 18.39 0.55 -6.44
C ASN A 115 17.60 -0.68 -6.91
N GLU A 116 16.94 -1.36 -5.98
CA GLU A 116 16.15 -2.55 -6.27
C GLU A 116 14.87 -2.21 -7.03
N ALA A 117 14.19 -1.10 -6.70
CA ALA A 117 13.07 -0.59 -7.48
C ALA A 117 13.49 -0.32 -8.93
N TYR A 118 14.66 0.30 -9.14
CA TYR A 118 15.20 0.50 -10.48
C TYR A 118 15.52 -0.83 -11.18
N ARG A 119 16.19 -1.77 -10.51
CA ARG A 119 16.55 -3.09 -11.07
C ARG A 119 15.33 -3.88 -11.52
N VAL A 120 14.28 -3.91 -10.70
CA VAL A 120 13.11 -4.77 -10.95
C VAL A 120 12.16 -4.16 -11.98
N LEU A 121 12.13 -2.84 -12.13
CA LEU A 121 11.27 -2.17 -13.11
C LEU A 121 11.70 -2.49 -14.52
N ARG A 122 10.74 -2.84 -15.38
CA ARG A 122 10.98 -2.90 -16.82
C ARG A 122 11.34 -1.51 -17.37
N PRO A 123 11.96 -1.42 -18.56
CA PRO A 123 12.08 -0.14 -19.25
C PRO A 123 10.72 0.57 -19.39
N GLY A 124 10.66 1.83 -18.94
CA GLY A 124 9.45 2.64 -18.91
C GLY A 124 8.47 2.30 -17.77
N GLY A 125 8.85 1.42 -16.84
CA GLY A 125 8.10 1.17 -15.61
C GLY A 125 8.16 2.36 -14.66
N ILE A 126 7.23 2.40 -13.70
CA ILE A 126 7.05 3.55 -12.80
C ILE A 126 7.40 3.16 -11.37
N PHE A 127 8.32 3.92 -10.76
CA PHE A 127 8.48 3.94 -9.32
C PHE A 127 7.75 5.14 -8.73
N ARG A 128 6.83 4.91 -7.79
CA ARG A 128 6.19 5.97 -7.00
C ARG A 128 6.47 5.71 -5.53
N PHE A 129 6.91 6.73 -4.81
CA PHE A 129 6.96 6.67 -3.35
C PHE A 129 6.36 7.92 -2.71
N SER A 130 5.95 7.79 -1.45
CA SER A 130 5.49 8.91 -0.63
C SER A 130 5.96 8.75 0.81
N THR A 131 6.40 9.87 1.40
CA THR A 131 6.89 9.94 2.77
C THR A 131 6.49 11.31 3.36
N PRO A 132 6.40 11.44 4.69
CA PRO A 132 6.15 12.72 5.34
C PRO A 132 7.21 13.77 4.99
N ASN A 133 6.81 15.03 5.05
CA ASN A 133 7.71 16.15 4.84
C ASN A 133 7.90 16.87 6.18
N ILE A 134 9.09 16.72 6.75
CA ILE A 134 9.43 17.28 8.07
C ILE A 134 9.35 18.80 8.10
N ASP A 135 9.59 19.50 6.99
CA ASP A 135 9.50 20.97 6.94
C ASP A 135 8.05 21.45 7.02
N LEU A 136 7.10 20.69 6.48
CA LEU A 136 5.67 21.00 6.63
C LEU A 136 5.24 20.81 8.09
N GLU A 137 5.65 19.70 8.71
CA GLU A 137 5.36 19.39 10.11
C GLU A 137 5.97 20.41 11.07
N TYR A 138 7.25 20.75 10.85
CA TYR A 138 7.94 21.75 11.65
C TYR A 138 7.30 23.12 11.55
N ARG A 139 6.91 23.55 10.34
CA ARG A 139 6.21 24.83 10.15
C ARG A 139 4.85 24.85 10.82
N ALA A 140 4.07 23.77 10.70
CA ALA A 140 2.78 23.65 11.37
C ALA A 140 2.94 23.75 12.90
N TYR A 141 3.95 23.07 13.45
CA TYR A 141 4.29 23.16 14.88
C TYR A 141 4.65 24.59 15.29
N LYS A 142 5.59 25.23 14.57
CA LYS A 142 6.01 26.63 14.79
C LYS A 142 4.84 27.62 14.76
N ASN A 143 3.87 27.39 13.88
CA ASN A 143 2.70 28.26 13.70
C ASN A 143 1.54 27.91 14.64
N ASN A 144 1.70 26.92 15.51
CA ASN A 144 0.61 26.37 16.35
C ASN A 144 -0.62 25.96 15.51
N ASP A 145 -0.40 25.49 14.28
CA ASP A 145 -1.44 25.04 13.37
C ASP A 145 -1.91 23.63 13.77
N ARG A 146 -2.88 23.57 14.68
CA ARG A 146 -3.48 22.31 15.11
C ARG A 146 -4.28 21.62 14.01
N HIS A 147 -4.74 22.35 12.98
CA HIS A 147 -5.52 21.76 11.90
C HIS A 147 -4.64 20.88 11.01
N TYR A 148 -3.38 21.25 10.82
CA TYR A 148 -2.40 20.40 10.16
C TYR A 148 -2.33 19.02 10.82
N PHE A 149 -2.31 18.96 12.15
CA PHE A 149 -2.27 17.73 12.93
C PHE A 149 -3.66 17.13 13.22
N TYR A 150 -4.58 17.16 12.25
CA TYR A 150 -5.96 16.66 12.44
C TYR A 150 -6.05 15.20 12.93
N TRP A 151 -4.99 14.41 12.73
CA TRP A 151 -4.91 13.02 13.19
C TRP A 151 -4.51 12.88 14.67
N ILE A 152 -4.00 13.93 15.32
CA ILE A 152 -3.43 13.82 16.67
C ILE A 152 -4.46 13.29 17.66
N ASP A 153 -5.74 13.67 17.52
CA ASP A 153 -6.82 13.23 18.43
C ASP A 153 -7.14 11.74 18.27
N MET A 154 -6.99 11.17 17.05
CA MET A 154 -7.15 9.72 16.82
C MET A 154 -6.04 8.90 17.47
N TYR A 155 -4.81 9.43 17.50
CA TYR A 155 -3.65 8.73 18.04
C TYR A 155 -3.35 9.04 19.52
N SER A 156 -3.93 10.12 20.07
CA SER A 156 -3.75 10.51 21.47
C SER A 156 -4.72 9.81 22.44
N ASN A 157 -5.78 9.20 21.91
CA ASN A 157 -6.69 8.37 22.69
C ASN A 157 -6.42 6.90 22.36
N PRO A 158 -5.59 6.18 23.12
CA PRO A 158 -5.46 4.75 22.94
C PRO A 158 -6.85 4.13 23.05
N ILE A 159 -7.25 3.36 22.04
CA ILE A 159 -8.45 2.53 22.10
C ILE A 159 -8.22 1.57 23.27
N VAL A 160 -8.91 1.84 24.38
CA VAL A 160 -9.04 0.91 25.52
C VAL A 160 -9.83 -0.31 25.08
#